data_AF-A0AAD4U846-F1
#
_entry.id   AF-A0AAD4U846-F1
#
_cell.length_a   1.000
_cell.length_b   1.000
_cell.length_c   1.000
_cell.angle_alpha   90.00
_cell.angle_beta   90.00
_cell.angle_gamma   90.00
#
_symmetry.space_group_name_H-M   'P 1'
#
loop_
_entity.id
_entity.type
_entity.pdbx_description
1 polymer ?
#
loop_
_entity_poly.entity_id
_entity_poly.type
_entity_poly.pdbx_seq_one_letter_code
_entity_poly.pdbx_strand_id
1 'polypeptide(L)'
;MFLLLHFIVLMDVKDYALTEGSTITPLCPKGYFPCGNLSQCLPRAFHCDGVEDCGNGADEENCVLDQYPQRCVCKGTELECVNAGLKSVPMVSSNVTLLSLKKNNIHSLSDKVFIKYKELKKIYLNHNCITTLRPGVFKDLHQLTWLSMVNNNLQVLPKQMCAQMPQLNWIYFKNFRYCSYAPHVRICMPLTDGISSFEDLLANNILRVFVWVIAFITCFGNLFVIGMRSFIKAENTTHATSIKILCCADCLMGVYLFFIGLCDLKYRGQYQKYALLWMESLQCRLLGFLAMLSTEVSVLLLTYLTLEKFLAVVFPFSNIRPGKWQTLSVLICIWIVGFLIAVTPLWKEDYFGNFYGKNGVCFPLYYDQTEDIGSKGYSLGIFLGTITSWVVIFFLPVNSALNPILYTLTTSFFKDKLKQLLHKHRRKPIFKTKKKSVSTSIVWGDDSSALKLGALNKINLEDNIVKPVS
;
A
#
# COMPACT_ATOMS: atom_id res chain seq x y z
N MET A 1 2.19 -1.92 -13.75
CA MET A 1 1.37 -1.45 -12.60
C MET A 1 1.99 -1.81 -11.25
N PHE A 2 2.15 -3.09 -10.89
CA PHE A 2 2.66 -3.52 -9.56
C PHE A 2 3.95 -2.82 -9.09
N LEU A 3 4.98 -2.76 -9.96
CA LEU A 3 6.24 -2.03 -9.68
C LEU A 3 6.05 -0.53 -9.43
N LEU A 4 5.01 0.09 -10.00
CA LEU A 4 4.75 1.53 -9.89
C LEU A 4 4.03 1.85 -8.56
N LEU A 5 3.12 0.98 -8.10
CA LEU A 5 2.63 1.02 -6.71
C LEU A 5 3.77 0.83 -5.70
N HIS A 6 4.68 -0.13 -5.95
CA HIS A 6 5.81 -0.36 -5.06
C HIS A 6 6.81 0.82 -5.02
N PHE A 7 6.87 1.62 -6.08
CA PHE A 7 7.65 2.86 -6.14
C PHE A 7 6.98 4.01 -5.39
N ILE A 8 5.64 4.08 -5.41
CA ILE A 8 4.85 5.05 -4.64
C ILE A 8 5.01 4.80 -3.13
N VAL A 9 4.91 3.54 -2.67
CA VAL A 9 5.08 3.17 -1.25
C VAL A 9 6.51 3.47 -0.73
N LEU A 10 7.51 3.47 -1.61
CA LEU A 10 8.90 3.83 -1.25
C LEU A 10 9.16 5.35 -1.20
N MET A 11 8.21 6.20 -1.57
CA MET A 11 8.35 7.67 -1.55
C MET A 11 7.84 8.32 -0.26
N ASP A 12 7.07 7.61 0.57
CA ASP A 12 6.34 8.17 1.71
C ASP A 12 7.05 7.95 3.07
N VAL A 13 8.38 7.80 3.05
CA VAL A 13 9.21 7.68 4.26
C VAL A 13 10.40 8.64 4.18
N LYS A 14 10.12 9.94 4.38
CA LYS A 14 11.15 10.92 4.71
C LYS A 14 10.66 12.03 5.63
N ASP A 15 11.57 12.43 6.50
CA ASP A 15 11.59 13.66 7.29
C ASP A 15 10.41 13.94 8.22
N TYR A 16 10.61 13.67 9.51
CA TYR A 16 10.47 14.70 10.55
C TYR A 16 11.43 14.42 11.70
N ALA A 17 12.38 15.34 11.93
CA ALA A 17 13.33 15.28 13.04
C ALA A 17 13.66 16.68 13.54
N LEU A 18 13.50 16.89 14.86
CA LEU A 18 13.84 18.12 15.61
C LEU A 18 12.96 19.34 15.22
N THR A 19 12.70 20.31 16.10
CA THR A 19 13.44 20.77 17.27
C THR A 19 12.54 21.08 18.48
N GLU A 20 13.11 21.01 19.69
CA GLU A 20 12.69 21.86 20.81
C GLU A 20 13.91 22.09 21.72
N GLY A 21 14.21 23.35 22.06
CA GLY A 21 15.36 23.73 22.87
C GLY A 21 14.92 24.10 24.28
N SER A 22 15.36 23.35 25.29
CA SER A 22 14.94 23.56 26.68
C SER A 22 15.83 24.55 27.43
N THR A 23 15.29 25.72 27.77
CA THR A 23 15.85 26.58 28.83
C THR A 23 15.68 25.92 30.20
N ILE A 24 16.68 26.08 31.07
CA ILE A 24 16.74 25.37 32.37
C ILE A 24 15.79 26.02 33.38
N THR A 25 14.89 25.21 33.96
CA THR A 25 14.07 25.52 35.14
C THR A 25 14.18 24.38 36.16
N PRO A 26 14.06 24.64 37.48
CA PRO A 26 14.29 23.62 38.52
C PRO A 26 13.31 22.44 38.44
N LEU A 27 13.84 21.22 38.63
CA LEU A 27 13.16 19.98 38.25
C LEU A 27 12.41 19.33 39.43
N CYS A 28 11.22 19.85 39.78
CA CYS A 28 10.36 19.21 40.78
C CYS A 28 9.87 17.81 40.34
N PRO A 29 9.64 16.87 41.29
CA PRO A 29 9.13 15.53 40.98
C PRO A 29 7.68 15.57 40.44
N LYS A 30 7.31 14.53 39.66
CA LYS A 30 5.98 14.43 39.04
C LYS A 30 4.87 14.45 40.10
N GLY A 31 4.01 15.47 40.02
CA GLY A 31 2.93 15.74 40.99
C GLY A 31 3.12 17.01 41.80
N TYR A 32 4.31 17.64 41.71
CA TYR A 32 4.66 18.85 42.44
C TYR A 32 4.87 20.04 41.48
N PHE A 33 4.88 21.26 42.03
CA PHE A 33 5.08 22.54 41.34
C PHE A 33 6.21 23.35 42.02
N PRO A 34 7.15 23.96 41.26
CA PRO A 34 8.23 24.77 41.81
C PRO A 34 7.75 26.17 42.23
N CYS A 35 8.14 26.62 43.42
CA CYS A 35 7.80 27.94 43.97
C CYS A 35 8.57 29.11 43.33
N GLY A 36 8.56 29.18 42.00
CA GLY A 36 9.25 30.21 41.20
C GLY A 36 10.76 30.20 41.43
N ASN A 37 11.24 31.23 42.13
CA ASN A 37 12.66 31.38 42.50
C ASN A 37 13.07 30.61 43.78
N LEU A 38 12.11 30.04 44.53
CA LEU A 38 12.39 29.18 45.67
C LEU A 38 12.68 27.75 45.21
N SER A 39 13.61 27.06 45.88
CA SER A 39 13.90 25.63 45.68
C SER A 39 12.83 24.69 46.27
N GLN A 40 11.72 25.25 46.77
CA GLN A 40 10.59 24.52 47.33
C GLN A 40 9.67 23.99 46.22
N CYS A 41 9.23 22.74 46.39
CA CYS A 41 8.27 22.08 45.51
C CYS A 41 6.99 21.78 46.29
N LEU A 42 5.88 22.45 46.00
CA LEU A 42 4.58 22.18 46.62
C LEU A 42 3.86 21.02 45.89
N PRO A 43 3.10 20.15 46.58
CA PRO A 43 2.17 19.24 45.92
C PRO A 43 1.13 20.04 45.13
N ARG A 44 0.81 19.66 43.89
CA ARG A 44 -0.09 20.42 42.99
C ARG A 44 -1.54 20.64 43.46
N ALA A 45 -1.92 20.10 44.62
CA ALA A 45 -3.17 20.46 45.27
C ALA A 45 -3.15 21.89 45.83
N PHE A 46 -1.98 22.31 46.35
CA PHE A 46 -1.67 23.62 46.93
C PHE A 46 -1.11 24.54 45.83
N HIS A 47 -1.97 24.87 44.88
CA HIS A 47 -1.69 25.77 43.75
C HIS A 47 -3.03 26.20 43.17
N CYS A 48 -3.46 27.42 43.48
CA CYS A 48 -4.78 27.96 43.18
C CYS A 48 -5.91 27.25 43.96
N ASP A 49 -5.69 27.05 45.26
CA ASP A 49 -6.72 26.65 46.22
C ASP A 49 -7.17 27.80 47.16
N GLY A 50 -6.53 28.97 47.04
CA GLY A 50 -6.83 30.18 47.80
C GLY A 50 -5.98 30.38 49.05
N VAL A 51 -4.89 29.63 49.21
CA VAL A 51 -3.95 29.70 50.35
C VAL A 51 -2.53 29.98 49.83
N GLU A 52 -1.81 30.87 50.51
CA GLU A 52 -0.38 31.10 50.23
C GLU A 52 0.49 30.09 51.00
N ASP A 53 0.71 28.91 50.41
CA ASP A 53 1.62 27.86 50.91
C ASP A 53 3.07 28.07 50.43
N CYS A 54 3.26 28.90 49.40
CA CYS A 54 4.54 29.15 48.73
C CYS A 54 5.35 30.29 49.35
N GLY A 55 4.71 31.14 50.18
CA GLY A 55 5.35 32.23 50.93
C GLY A 55 5.91 33.39 50.08
N ASN A 56 5.56 33.41 48.79
CA ASN A 56 5.84 34.49 47.84
C ASN A 56 4.66 34.70 46.85
N GLY A 57 3.48 34.14 47.15
CA GLY A 57 2.29 34.13 46.30
C GLY A 57 2.38 33.40 44.95
N ALA A 58 3.49 32.76 44.59
CA ALA A 58 3.71 32.19 43.24
C ALA A 58 2.91 30.89 42.95
N ASP A 59 2.17 30.40 43.93
CA ASP A 59 1.17 29.33 43.89
C ASP A 59 -0.24 29.82 43.53
N GLU A 60 -0.58 31.06 43.89
CA GLU A 60 -1.86 31.72 43.58
C GLU A 60 -1.77 32.70 42.39
N GLU A 61 -0.54 33.09 41.99
CA GLU A 61 -0.32 34.02 40.88
C GLU A 61 -0.75 33.43 39.51
N ASN A 62 -1.50 34.20 38.73
CA ASN A 62 -2.00 33.87 37.38
C ASN A 62 -3.10 32.79 37.28
N CYS A 63 -3.85 32.50 38.35
CA CYS A 63 -5.02 31.62 38.27
C CYS A 63 -6.35 32.33 38.03
N VAL A 64 -7.13 31.78 37.10
CA VAL A 64 -8.43 32.32 36.65
C VAL A 64 -9.46 31.20 36.45
N LEU A 65 -9.23 29.99 37.00
CA LEU A 65 -10.06 28.79 36.82
C LEU A 65 -10.34 28.11 38.17
N ASP A 66 -11.41 28.54 38.84
CA ASP A 66 -11.86 28.09 40.18
C ASP A 66 -12.25 26.60 40.28
N GLN A 67 -12.27 25.87 39.16
CA GLN A 67 -12.62 24.46 39.11
C GLN A 67 -11.95 23.74 37.93
N TYR A 68 -11.08 22.77 38.22
CA TYR A 68 -10.55 21.81 37.26
C TYR A 68 -10.06 20.53 37.96
N PRO A 69 -9.81 19.41 37.24
CA PRO A 69 -9.30 18.18 37.85
C PRO A 69 -7.81 18.27 38.19
N GLN A 70 -7.45 17.86 39.41
CA GLN A 70 -6.08 17.78 39.97
C GLN A 70 -5.05 16.96 39.15
N ARG A 71 -5.47 16.28 38.08
CA ARG A 71 -4.60 15.56 37.13
C ARG A 71 -4.25 16.36 35.87
N CYS A 72 -4.78 17.56 35.73
CA CYS A 72 -4.56 18.45 34.60
C CYS A 72 -3.59 19.57 34.96
N VAL A 73 -3.03 20.26 33.96
CA VAL A 73 -2.23 21.47 34.14
C VAL A 73 -3.09 22.68 33.76
N CYS A 74 -3.24 23.62 34.68
CA CYS A 74 -3.85 24.93 34.44
C CYS A 74 -2.76 25.94 34.01
N LYS A 75 -3.10 26.85 33.08
CA LYS A 75 -2.30 28.03 32.70
C LYS A 75 -3.26 29.18 32.42
N GLY A 76 -3.56 30.01 33.42
CA GLY A 76 -4.55 31.10 33.29
C GLY A 76 -5.96 30.59 33.01
N THR A 77 -6.35 30.55 31.72
CA THR A 77 -7.62 29.96 31.24
C THR A 77 -7.45 28.79 30.27
N GLU A 78 -6.22 28.33 30.02
CA GLU A 78 -5.93 27.15 29.20
C GLU A 78 -5.74 25.91 30.11
N LEU A 79 -6.44 24.80 29.80
CA LEU A 79 -6.42 23.57 30.60
C LEU A 79 -5.91 22.35 29.81
N GLU A 80 -4.83 21.74 30.30
CA GLU A 80 -4.17 20.57 29.69
C GLU A 80 -4.34 19.30 30.54
N CYS A 81 -5.33 18.49 30.18
CA CYS A 81 -5.65 17.18 30.77
C CYS A 81 -5.07 16.01 29.94
N VAL A 82 -3.75 16.00 29.68
CA VAL A 82 -3.12 14.99 28.82
C VAL A 82 -2.81 13.70 29.59
N ASN A 83 -3.26 12.54 29.09
CA ASN A 83 -3.02 11.22 29.71
C ASN A 83 -3.47 11.10 31.19
N ALA A 84 -4.59 11.75 31.54
CA ALA A 84 -5.15 11.76 32.89
C ALA A 84 -6.03 10.53 33.22
N GLY A 85 -6.33 9.69 32.22
CA GLY A 85 -7.16 8.49 32.33
C GLY A 85 -8.67 8.76 32.26
N LEU A 86 -9.07 9.92 31.73
CA LEU A 86 -10.46 10.38 31.72
C LEU A 86 -11.34 9.52 30.79
N LYS A 87 -12.53 9.13 31.26
CA LYS A 87 -13.55 8.42 30.46
C LYS A 87 -14.61 9.34 29.85
N SER A 88 -14.66 10.59 30.29
CA SER A 88 -15.58 11.64 29.85
C SER A 88 -14.92 13.01 29.98
N VAL A 89 -15.52 14.04 29.40
CA VAL A 89 -15.13 15.44 29.65
C VAL A 89 -15.38 15.76 31.13
N PRO A 90 -14.42 16.37 31.86
CA PRO A 90 -14.61 16.77 33.25
C PRO A 90 -15.49 18.03 33.36
N MET A 91 -15.97 18.31 34.58
CA MET A 91 -16.53 19.63 34.90
C MET A 91 -15.39 20.61 35.23
N VAL A 92 -15.46 21.80 34.64
CA VAL A 92 -14.44 22.87 34.68
C VAL A 92 -15.16 24.21 34.88
N SER A 93 -14.47 25.28 35.28
CA SER A 93 -15.05 26.64 35.27
C SER A 93 -15.42 27.10 33.86
N SER A 94 -16.40 28.02 33.74
CA SER A 94 -17.08 28.36 32.48
C SER A 94 -16.27 29.23 31.51
N ASN A 95 -15.24 29.91 32.02
CA ASN A 95 -14.35 30.83 31.32
C ASN A 95 -13.10 30.16 30.71
N VAL A 96 -13.03 28.83 30.68
CA VAL A 96 -11.96 28.08 30.02
C VAL A 96 -11.91 28.38 28.51
N THR A 97 -10.73 28.73 27.99
CA THR A 97 -10.54 29.17 26.60
C THR A 97 -9.87 28.11 25.72
N LEU A 98 -9.06 27.22 26.32
CA LEU A 98 -8.49 26.03 25.69
C LEU A 98 -8.79 24.81 26.57
N LEU A 99 -9.34 23.75 25.97
CA LEU A 99 -9.54 22.46 26.64
C LEU A 99 -8.84 21.33 25.87
N SER A 100 -7.75 20.81 26.45
CA SER A 100 -6.90 19.77 25.86
C SER A 100 -7.06 18.44 26.61
N LEU A 101 -7.82 17.51 26.02
CA LEU A 101 -8.16 16.19 26.56
C LEU A 101 -7.40 15.06 25.81
N LYS A 102 -6.18 15.34 25.36
CA LYS A 102 -5.37 14.47 24.50
C LYS A 102 -4.97 13.16 25.22
N LYS A 103 -4.92 12.03 24.50
CA LYS A 103 -4.51 10.72 25.03
C LYS A 103 -5.33 10.27 26.24
N ASN A 104 -6.67 10.28 26.15
CA ASN A 104 -7.57 9.78 27.20
C ASN A 104 -8.46 8.65 26.66
N ASN A 105 -9.37 8.14 27.50
CA ASN A 105 -10.25 7.01 27.21
C ASN A 105 -11.70 7.48 27.00
N ILE A 106 -11.91 8.64 26.38
CA ILE A 106 -13.25 9.21 26.15
C ILE A 106 -13.92 8.43 25.00
N HIS A 107 -15.04 7.77 25.27
CA HIS A 107 -15.75 6.92 24.30
C HIS A 107 -16.89 7.63 23.54
N SER A 108 -17.48 8.67 24.11
CA SER A 108 -18.56 9.45 23.48
C SER A 108 -18.67 10.84 24.11
N LEU A 109 -19.39 11.73 23.43
CA LEU A 109 -19.70 13.08 23.90
C LEU A 109 -21.22 13.26 23.99
N SER A 110 -21.69 13.80 25.12
CA SER A 110 -23.13 14.02 25.38
C SER A 110 -23.60 15.35 24.78
N ASP A 111 -24.87 15.44 24.37
CA ASP A 111 -25.45 16.56 23.58
C ASP A 111 -25.34 17.95 24.21
N LYS A 112 -24.97 18.06 25.49
CA LYS A 112 -24.84 19.32 26.22
C LYS A 112 -23.50 19.44 26.96
N VAL A 113 -22.51 18.61 26.63
CA VAL A 113 -21.26 18.51 27.41
C VAL A 113 -20.41 19.78 27.38
N PHE A 114 -20.55 20.63 26.35
CA PHE A 114 -19.84 21.91 26.24
C PHE A 114 -20.73 23.15 26.47
N ILE A 115 -22.01 23.00 26.84
CA ILE A 115 -23.00 24.10 26.89
C ILE A 115 -22.64 25.25 27.86
N LYS A 116 -21.80 24.97 28.86
CA LYS A 116 -21.33 25.96 29.85
C LYS A 116 -20.13 26.79 29.38
N TYR A 117 -19.39 26.33 28.36
CA TYR A 117 -18.04 26.81 28.05
C TYR A 117 -18.02 27.74 26.81
N LYS A 118 -18.77 28.85 26.89
CA LYS A 118 -19.01 29.74 25.73
C LYS A 118 -17.74 30.44 25.20
N GLU A 119 -16.72 30.58 26.04
CA GLU A 119 -15.43 31.20 25.72
C GLU A 119 -14.40 30.23 25.11
N LEU A 120 -14.76 28.95 24.90
CA LEU A 120 -13.85 27.97 24.30
C LEU A 120 -13.49 28.33 22.85
N LYS A 121 -12.21 28.58 22.63
CA LYS A 121 -11.60 28.89 21.34
C LYS A 121 -10.88 27.67 20.75
N LYS A 122 -10.33 26.78 21.60
CA LYS A 122 -9.54 25.62 21.16
C LYS A 122 -9.96 24.34 21.90
N ILE A 123 -10.30 23.27 21.16
CA ILE A 123 -10.58 21.94 21.72
C ILE A 123 -9.65 20.89 21.09
N TYR A 124 -9.01 20.07 21.94
CA TYR A 124 -8.21 18.92 21.51
C TYR A 124 -8.70 17.62 22.15
N LEU A 125 -9.32 16.77 21.34
CA LEU A 125 -9.84 15.43 21.70
C LEU A 125 -8.99 14.31 21.07
N ASN A 126 -7.81 14.63 20.55
CA ASN A 126 -7.02 13.68 19.78
C ASN A 126 -6.42 12.53 20.60
N HIS A 127 -6.37 11.33 20.03
CA HIS A 127 -6.06 10.07 20.71
C HIS A 127 -7.07 9.80 21.84
N ASN A 128 -8.30 9.50 21.46
CA ASN A 128 -9.39 9.03 22.31
C ASN A 128 -10.17 7.91 21.60
N CYS A 129 -11.17 7.34 22.28
CA CYS A 129 -11.97 6.23 21.75
C CYS A 129 -13.35 6.67 21.23
N ILE A 130 -13.50 7.92 20.78
CA ILE A 130 -14.80 8.47 20.37
C ILE A 130 -15.27 7.77 19.09
N THR A 131 -16.43 7.09 19.15
CA THR A 131 -17.00 6.33 18.02
C THR A 131 -18.10 7.09 17.28
N THR A 132 -18.95 7.79 18.02
CA THR A 132 -20.13 8.49 17.52
C THR A 132 -20.19 9.90 18.08
N LEU A 133 -20.63 10.84 17.24
CA LEU A 133 -20.80 12.24 17.59
C LEU A 133 -22.22 12.69 17.21
N ARG A 134 -22.95 13.22 18.17
CA ARG A 134 -24.34 13.67 17.97
C ARG A 134 -24.37 15.08 17.36
N PRO A 135 -25.35 15.45 16.52
CA PRO A 135 -25.33 16.71 15.78
C PRO A 135 -25.40 18.00 16.62
N GLY A 136 -25.70 17.92 17.92
CA GLY A 136 -25.81 19.09 18.81
C GLY A 136 -24.59 19.37 19.70
N VAL A 137 -23.58 18.49 19.76
CA VAL A 137 -22.51 18.52 20.78
C VAL A 137 -21.74 19.85 20.82
N PHE A 138 -21.57 20.53 19.68
CA PHE A 138 -20.82 21.78 19.57
C PHE A 138 -21.69 23.01 19.29
N LYS A 139 -23.02 22.89 19.41
CA LYS A 139 -23.99 23.90 18.93
C LYS A 139 -23.75 25.31 19.48
N ASP A 140 -23.42 25.41 20.76
CA ASP A 140 -23.32 26.68 21.49
C ASP A 140 -21.90 27.27 21.50
N LEU A 141 -20.94 26.66 20.77
CA LEU A 141 -19.52 27.05 20.76
C LEU A 141 -19.17 28.02 19.61
N HIS A 142 -19.82 29.18 19.60
CA HIS A 142 -19.67 30.15 18.51
C HIS A 142 -18.27 30.79 18.40
N GLN A 143 -17.46 30.75 19.46
CA GLN A 143 -16.07 31.23 19.47
C GLN A 143 -15.03 30.19 19.03
N LEU A 144 -15.42 28.95 18.74
CA LEU A 144 -14.45 27.88 18.50
C LEU A 144 -13.68 28.07 17.18
N THR A 145 -12.37 28.29 17.28
CA THR A 145 -11.47 28.49 16.14
C THR A 145 -10.68 27.24 15.77
N TRP A 146 -10.48 26.30 16.70
CA TRP A 146 -9.67 25.09 16.51
C TRP A 146 -10.33 23.83 17.10
N LEU A 147 -10.57 22.80 16.27
CA LEU A 147 -11.12 21.51 16.70
C LEU A 147 -10.27 20.33 16.21
N SER A 148 -9.57 19.66 17.13
CA SER A 148 -8.75 18.46 16.84
C SER A 148 -9.39 17.18 17.36
N MET A 149 -9.67 16.24 16.45
CA MET A 149 -10.21 14.90 16.75
C MET A 149 -9.34 13.77 16.18
N VAL A 150 -8.07 14.05 15.83
CA VAL A 150 -7.08 13.09 15.29
C VAL A 150 -7.04 11.79 16.10
N ASN A 151 -6.96 10.63 15.45
CA ASN A 151 -6.91 9.31 16.10
C ASN A 151 -8.08 9.08 17.07
N ASN A 152 -9.29 9.09 16.53
CA ASN A 152 -10.54 8.60 17.12
C ASN A 152 -11.23 7.63 16.14
N ASN A 153 -12.11 6.77 16.64
CA ASN A 153 -12.78 5.74 15.83
C ASN A 153 -14.13 6.23 15.24
N LEU A 154 -14.15 7.47 14.73
CA LEU A 154 -15.34 8.16 14.24
C LEU A 154 -15.82 7.59 12.89
N GLN A 155 -16.98 6.93 12.89
CA GLN A 155 -17.53 6.29 11.68
C GLN A 155 -18.27 7.28 10.74
N VAL A 156 -19.04 8.21 11.29
CA VAL A 156 -19.85 9.18 10.52
C VAL A 156 -19.79 10.56 11.19
N LEU A 157 -19.52 11.60 10.39
CA LEU A 157 -19.61 13.00 10.81
C LEU A 157 -20.94 13.62 10.33
N PRO A 158 -21.73 14.30 11.18
CA PRO A 158 -22.97 14.96 10.75
C PRO A 158 -22.71 16.13 9.80
N LYS A 159 -23.25 16.09 8.57
CA LYS A 159 -23.07 17.13 7.52
C LYS A 159 -23.34 18.56 8.01
N GLN A 160 -24.29 18.74 8.93
CA GLN A 160 -24.72 20.05 9.45
C GLN A 160 -23.89 20.56 10.66
N MET A 161 -22.97 19.76 11.21
CA MET A 161 -22.20 20.14 12.40
C MET A 161 -21.34 21.39 12.16
N CYS A 162 -20.65 21.46 11.01
CA CYS A 162 -19.70 22.54 10.74
C CYS A 162 -20.40 23.90 10.53
N ALA A 163 -21.69 23.91 10.18
CA ALA A 163 -22.49 25.13 10.06
C ALA A 163 -22.83 25.78 11.41
N GLN A 164 -22.67 25.06 12.54
CA GLN A 164 -22.93 25.58 13.89
C GLN A 164 -21.73 26.36 14.46
N MET A 165 -20.54 26.22 13.85
CA MET A 165 -19.29 26.85 14.28
C MET A 165 -18.76 27.78 13.17
N PRO A 166 -19.26 29.02 13.09
CA PRO A 166 -18.94 29.93 11.99
C PRO A 166 -17.51 30.51 12.06
N GLN A 167 -16.89 30.57 13.26
CA GLN A 167 -15.54 31.10 13.48
C GLN A 167 -14.42 30.05 13.38
N LEU A 168 -14.76 28.83 12.95
CA LEU A 168 -13.83 27.71 12.90
C LEU A 168 -12.78 27.93 11.79
N ASN A 169 -11.52 28.09 12.19
CA ASN A 169 -10.40 28.37 11.28
C ASN A 169 -9.58 27.11 10.96
N TRP A 170 -9.53 26.13 11.87
CA TRP A 170 -8.81 24.88 11.69
C TRP A 170 -9.66 23.67 12.13
N ILE A 171 -9.71 22.65 11.27
CA ILE A 171 -10.30 21.33 11.59
C ILE A 171 -9.48 20.18 11.02
N TYR A 172 -9.46 19.07 11.75
CA TYR A 172 -8.93 17.80 11.26
C TYR A 172 -10.04 16.76 11.07
N PHE A 173 -10.03 16.10 9.92
CA PHE A 173 -10.86 14.94 9.60
C PHE A 173 -10.00 13.71 9.31
N LYS A 174 -10.56 12.51 9.48
CA LYS A 174 -9.88 11.25 9.14
C LYS A 174 -9.66 11.08 7.62
N ASN A 175 -10.45 11.75 6.79
CA ASN A 175 -10.37 11.68 5.33
C ASN A 175 -10.66 13.08 4.73
N PHE A 176 -9.83 13.50 3.77
CA PHE A 176 -9.90 14.82 3.13
C PHE A 176 -11.27 15.13 2.49
N ARG A 177 -12.03 14.11 2.05
CA ARG A 177 -13.37 14.30 1.43
C ARG A 177 -14.33 15.11 2.32
N TYR A 178 -14.15 15.04 3.64
CA TYR A 178 -15.00 15.74 4.61
C TYR A 178 -14.71 17.25 4.69
N CYS A 179 -13.58 17.73 4.15
CA CYS A 179 -13.31 19.17 3.98
C CYS A 179 -14.35 19.88 3.09
N SER A 180 -15.09 19.13 2.27
CA SER A 180 -16.24 19.66 1.49
C SER A 180 -17.45 20.06 2.35
N TYR A 181 -17.58 19.56 3.58
CA TYR A 181 -18.66 19.95 4.52
C TYR A 181 -18.38 21.26 5.26
N ALA A 182 -17.17 21.81 5.15
CA ALA A 182 -16.71 22.95 5.92
C ALA A 182 -15.94 23.98 5.05
N PRO A 183 -16.53 24.47 3.92
CA PRO A 183 -15.82 25.33 2.97
C PRO A 183 -15.47 26.72 3.52
N HIS A 184 -16.01 27.11 4.68
CA HIS A 184 -15.65 28.33 5.39
C HIS A 184 -14.38 28.19 6.24
N VAL A 185 -13.92 26.95 6.51
CA VAL A 185 -12.77 26.68 7.38
C VAL A 185 -11.48 26.84 6.59
N ARG A 186 -10.63 27.79 7.00
CA ARG A 186 -9.41 28.18 6.28
C ARG A 186 -8.38 27.07 6.13
N ILE A 187 -8.26 26.19 7.13
CA ILE A 187 -7.31 25.08 7.13
C ILE A 187 -8.04 23.79 7.48
N CYS A 188 -8.10 22.87 6.53
CA CYS A 188 -8.62 21.52 6.73
C CYS A 188 -7.50 20.50 6.51
N MET A 189 -7.41 19.51 7.40
CA MET A 189 -6.42 18.43 7.31
C MET A 189 -7.10 17.05 7.27
N PRO A 190 -6.53 16.06 6.55
CA PRO A 190 -5.33 16.13 5.71
C PRO A 190 -5.54 16.86 4.37
N LEU A 191 -4.45 17.39 3.80
CA LEU A 191 -4.43 18.13 2.52
C LEU A 191 -4.26 17.24 1.28
N THR A 192 -4.03 15.95 1.48
CA THR A 192 -3.72 14.94 0.45
C THR A 192 -4.12 13.55 0.96
N ASP A 193 -4.44 12.62 0.05
CA ASP A 193 -4.56 11.18 0.34
C ASP A 193 -3.37 10.35 -0.20
N GLY A 194 -2.30 11.03 -0.62
CA GLY A 194 -1.12 10.48 -1.28
C GLY A 194 -1.22 10.50 -2.81
N ILE A 195 -2.42 10.70 -3.39
CA ILE A 195 -2.65 10.67 -4.85
C ILE A 195 -3.39 11.92 -5.33
N SER A 196 -4.48 12.29 -4.66
CA SER A 196 -5.21 13.54 -4.83
C SER A 196 -4.74 14.59 -3.81
N SER A 197 -4.81 15.88 -4.18
CA SER A 197 -4.61 17.01 -3.28
C SER A 197 -5.94 17.73 -3.00
N PHE A 198 -5.89 18.77 -2.18
CA PHE A 198 -7.01 19.69 -1.96
C PHE A 198 -7.50 20.37 -3.26
N GLU A 199 -6.58 20.77 -4.14
CA GLU A 199 -6.89 21.52 -5.37
C GLU A 199 -7.09 20.63 -6.60
N ASP A 200 -6.45 19.46 -6.64
CA ASP A 200 -6.28 18.63 -7.84
C ASP A 200 -6.57 17.14 -7.61
N LEU A 201 -7.22 16.50 -8.60
CA LEU A 201 -7.53 15.07 -8.55
C LEU A 201 -6.25 14.20 -8.64
N LEU A 202 -5.25 14.61 -9.42
CA LEU A 202 -3.89 14.04 -9.38
C LEU A 202 -2.91 15.11 -8.89
N ALA A 203 -2.44 14.99 -7.64
CA ALA A 203 -1.60 15.98 -6.97
C ALA A 203 -0.25 16.22 -7.66
N ASN A 204 0.33 15.17 -8.25
CA ASN A 204 1.70 15.19 -8.76
C ASN A 204 1.73 15.26 -10.29
N ASN A 205 2.42 16.27 -10.84
CA ASN A 205 2.62 16.43 -12.29
C ASN A 205 3.34 15.24 -12.94
N ILE A 206 4.22 14.54 -12.22
CA ILE A 206 4.85 13.30 -12.68
C ILE A 206 3.80 12.20 -12.88
N LEU A 207 2.86 12.06 -11.92
CA LEU A 207 1.78 11.07 -12.01
C LEU A 207 0.82 11.38 -13.18
N ARG A 208 0.49 12.65 -13.40
CA ARG A 208 -0.31 13.10 -14.56
C ARG A 208 0.30 12.65 -15.89
N VAL A 209 1.61 12.88 -16.07
CA VAL A 209 2.32 12.46 -17.29
C VAL A 209 2.28 10.93 -17.43
N PHE A 210 2.54 10.17 -16.36
CA PHE A 210 2.46 8.71 -16.41
C PHE A 210 1.04 8.19 -16.71
N VAL A 211 -0.02 8.77 -16.15
CA VAL A 211 -1.40 8.35 -16.45
C VAL A 211 -1.72 8.50 -17.94
N TRP A 212 -1.40 9.64 -18.55
CA TRP A 212 -1.61 9.84 -19.99
C TRP A 212 -0.73 8.92 -20.86
N VAL A 213 0.56 8.81 -20.56
CA VAL A 213 1.49 7.93 -21.30
C VAL A 213 1.04 6.46 -21.23
N ILE A 214 0.64 5.98 -20.04
CA ILE A 214 0.17 4.60 -19.87
C ILE A 214 -1.19 4.40 -20.57
N ALA A 215 -2.13 5.35 -20.48
CA ALA A 215 -3.41 5.27 -21.19
C ALA A 215 -3.22 5.15 -22.71
N PHE A 216 -2.35 5.97 -23.31
CA PHE A 216 -2.04 5.87 -24.73
C PHE A 216 -1.35 4.54 -25.09
N ILE A 217 -0.34 4.12 -24.34
CA ILE A 217 0.38 2.85 -24.60
C ILE A 217 -0.55 1.64 -24.46
N THR A 218 -1.40 1.60 -23.44
CA THR A 218 -2.32 0.46 -23.22
C THR A 218 -3.45 0.40 -24.23
N CYS A 219 -4.06 1.53 -24.61
CA CYS A 219 -5.08 1.55 -25.66
C CYS A 219 -4.50 1.20 -27.04
N PHE A 220 -3.50 1.97 -27.51
CA PHE A 220 -2.99 1.81 -28.88
C PHE A 220 -2.12 0.56 -29.06
N GLY A 221 -1.33 0.19 -28.04
CA GLY A 221 -0.50 -1.01 -28.07
C GLY A 221 -1.33 -2.30 -28.15
N ASN A 222 -2.38 -2.43 -27.32
CA ASN A 222 -3.25 -3.60 -27.36
C ASN A 222 -4.12 -3.63 -28.62
N LEU A 223 -4.65 -2.49 -29.08
CA LEU A 223 -5.38 -2.42 -30.35
C LEU A 223 -4.50 -2.84 -31.54
N PHE A 224 -3.23 -2.41 -31.57
CA PHE A 224 -2.25 -2.85 -32.57
C PHE A 224 -1.98 -4.36 -32.50
N VAL A 225 -1.80 -4.94 -31.30
CA VAL A 225 -1.63 -6.39 -31.13
C VAL A 225 -2.87 -7.15 -31.59
N ILE A 226 -4.09 -6.68 -31.27
CA ILE A 226 -5.35 -7.29 -31.73
C ILE A 226 -5.44 -7.28 -33.27
N GLY A 227 -5.10 -6.15 -33.90
CA GLY A 227 -5.07 -6.02 -35.36
C GLY A 227 -4.05 -6.97 -36.00
N MET A 228 -2.78 -6.89 -35.59
CA MET A 228 -1.70 -7.74 -36.11
C MET A 228 -1.99 -9.24 -35.92
N ARG A 229 -2.54 -9.65 -34.76
CA ARG A 229 -2.98 -11.04 -34.48
C ARG A 229 -4.29 -11.44 -35.15
N SER A 230 -4.95 -10.55 -35.88
CA SER A 230 -6.14 -10.85 -36.68
C SER A 230 -5.84 -10.93 -38.17
N PHE A 231 -4.86 -10.18 -38.68
CA PHE A 231 -4.39 -10.31 -40.07
C PHE A 231 -3.38 -11.45 -40.25
N ILE A 232 -2.46 -11.68 -39.31
CA ILE A 232 -1.47 -12.75 -39.42
C ILE A 232 -2.11 -14.10 -39.08
N LYS A 233 -2.17 -15.00 -40.06
CA LYS A 233 -2.70 -16.37 -39.90
C LYS A 233 -1.88 -17.16 -38.87
N ALA A 234 -2.39 -17.24 -37.64
CA ALA A 234 -1.71 -17.92 -36.55
C ALA A 234 -1.79 -19.45 -36.68
N GLU A 235 -0.64 -20.12 -36.57
CA GLU A 235 -0.51 -21.57 -36.45
C GLU A 235 -1.37 -22.12 -35.30
N ASN A 236 -1.17 -21.58 -34.10
CA ASN A 236 -1.92 -21.96 -32.90
C ASN A 236 -3.10 -20.99 -32.64
N THR A 237 -4.21 -21.26 -33.34
CA THR A 237 -5.45 -20.45 -33.28
C THR A 237 -6.05 -20.26 -31.88
N THR A 238 -5.88 -21.23 -30.95
CA THR A 238 -6.31 -21.10 -29.54
C THR A 238 -5.50 -20.04 -28.81
N HIS A 239 -4.18 -20.21 -28.69
CA HIS A 239 -3.27 -19.23 -28.07
C HIS A 239 -3.45 -17.82 -28.65
N ALA A 240 -3.61 -17.70 -29.98
CA ALA A 240 -3.83 -16.40 -30.63
C ALA A 240 -5.18 -15.76 -30.27
N THR A 241 -6.20 -16.56 -29.93
CA THR A 241 -7.49 -16.07 -29.44
C THR A 241 -7.39 -15.63 -27.98
N SER A 242 -6.73 -16.43 -27.13
CA SER A 242 -6.46 -16.09 -25.72
C SER A 242 -5.68 -14.77 -25.60
N ILE A 243 -4.65 -14.54 -26.43
CA ILE A 243 -3.89 -13.29 -26.47
C ILE A 243 -4.77 -12.11 -26.88
N LYS A 244 -5.64 -12.25 -27.89
CA LYS A 244 -6.57 -11.17 -28.28
C LYS A 244 -7.54 -10.81 -27.15
N ILE A 245 -8.05 -11.79 -26.41
CA ILE A 245 -8.95 -11.55 -25.28
C ILE A 245 -8.23 -10.88 -24.10
N LEU A 246 -6.96 -11.22 -23.84
CA LEU A 246 -6.12 -10.51 -22.87
C LEU A 246 -5.94 -9.03 -23.27
N CYS A 247 -5.59 -8.76 -24.53
CA CYS A 247 -5.50 -7.39 -25.04
C CYS A 247 -6.84 -6.64 -24.95
N CYS A 248 -7.99 -7.30 -25.13
CA CYS A 248 -9.29 -6.68 -24.89
C CYS A 248 -9.51 -6.29 -23.42
N ALA A 249 -9.08 -7.13 -22.47
CA ALA A 249 -9.16 -6.81 -21.04
C ALA A 249 -8.22 -5.65 -20.66
N ASP A 250 -6.99 -5.64 -21.18
CA ASP A 250 -6.02 -4.54 -20.94
C ASP A 250 -6.45 -3.22 -21.61
N CYS A 251 -7.19 -3.24 -22.72
CA CYS A 251 -7.81 -2.05 -23.30
C CYS A 251 -8.80 -1.38 -22.33
N LEU A 252 -9.52 -2.15 -21.49
CA LEU A 252 -10.45 -1.58 -20.51
C LEU A 252 -9.73 -0.76 -19.43
N MET A 253 -8.52 -1.18 -19.01
CA MET A 253 -7.65 -0.39 -18.14
C MET A 253 -7.22 0.92 -18.81
N GLY A 254 -6.89 0.87 -20.10
CA GLY A 254 -6.54 2.07 -20.87
C GLY A 254 -7.69 3.07 -20.97
N VAL A 255 -8.91 2.59 -21.21
CA VAL A 255 -10.14 3.42 -21.21
C VAL A 255 -10.40 4.04 -19.83
N TYR A 256 -10.26 3.27 -18.75
CA TYR A 256 -10.36 3.79 -17.39
C TYR A 256 -9.33 4.90 -17.11
N LEU A 257 -8.04 4.67 -17.41
CA LEU A 257 -6.98 5.66 -17.20
C LEU A 257 -7.19 6.93 -18.04
N PHE A 258 -7.72 6.80 -19.27
CA PHE A 258 -8.08 7.93 -20.11
C PHE A 258 -9.20 8.78 -19.49
N PHE A 259 -10.24 8.16 -18.94
CA PHE A 259 -11.29 8.89 -18.21
C PHE A 259 -10.79 9.55 -16.92
N ILE A 260 -9.86 8.93 -16.18
CA ILE A 260 -9.19 9.57 -15.03
C ILE A 260 -8.38 10.79 -15.48
N GLY A 261 -7.64 10.70 -16.58
CA GLY A 261 -6.92 11.83 -17.18
C GLY A 261 -7.84 12.99 -17.59
N LEU A 262 -9.01 12.70 -18.14
CA LEU A 262 -10.04 13.70 -18.44
C LEU A 262 -10.64 14.33 -17.16
N CYS A 263 -10.79 13.56 -16.08
CA CYS A 263 -11.33 14.07 -14.82
C CYS A 263 -10.32 14.96 -14.08
N ASP A 264 -9.01 14.66 -14.13
CA ASP A 264 -7.97 15.59 -13.65
C ASP A 264 -8.00 16.92 -14.40
N LEU A 265 -8.13 16.90 -15.74
CA LEU A 265 -8.30 18.13 -16.52
C LEU A 265 -9.57 18.91 -16.15
N LYS A 266 -10.67 18.21 -15.86
CA LYS A 266 -11.98 18.82 -15.54
C LYS A 266 -12.04 19.48 -14.17
N TYR A 267 -11.37 18.91 -13.15
CA TYR A 267 -11.47 19.37 -11.76
C TYR A 267 -10.24 20.14 -11.25
N ARG A 268 -9.23 20.37 -12.10
CA ARG A 268 -7.98 21.07 -11.77
C ARG A 268 -8.21 22.42 -11.09
N GLY A 269 -7.48 22.67 -10.00
CA GLY A 269 -7.55 23.90 -9.21
C GLY A 269 -8.86 24.12 -8.44
N GLN A 270 -9.82 23.19 -8.49
CA GLN A 270 -11.14 23.31 -7.81
C GLN A 270 -11.63 21.98 -7.21
N TYR A 271 -10.76 20.96 -7.07
CA TYR A 271 -11.19 19.61 -6.74
C TYR A 271 -11.91 19.52 -5.38
N GLN A 272 -11.50 20.26 -4.35
CA GLN A 272 -12.19 20.37 -3.04
C GLN A 272 -13.72 20.49 -3.16
N LYS A 273 -14.21 21.33 -4.09
CA LYS A 273 -15.65 21.61 -4.28
C LYS A 273 -16.40 20.42 -4.87
N TYR A 274 -15.73 19.60 -5.68
CA TYR A 274 -16.35 18.50 -6.43
C TYR A 274 -15.99 17.11 -5.90
N ALA A 275 -14.96 16.97 -5.06
CA ALA A 275 -14.43 15.67 -4.59
C ALA A 275 -15.52 14.75 -4.03
N LEU A 276 -16.40 15.25 -3.14
CA LEU A 276 -17.49 14.46 -2.58
C LEU A 276 -18.51 14.04 -3.65
N LEU A 277 -18.95 14.99 -4.49
CA LEU A 277 -19.91 14.75 -5.56
C LEU A 277 -19.35 13.76 -6.60
N TRP A 278 -18.05 13.84 -6.89
CA TRP A 278 -17.33 12.93 -7.76
C TRP A 278 -17.28 11.52 -7.16
N MET A 279 -16.78 11.38 -5.93
CA MET A 279 -16.60 10.08 -5.27
C MET A 279 -17.93 9.38 -4.98
N GLU A 280 -19.01 10.12 -4.70
CA GLU A 280 -20.36 9.56 -4.52
C GLU A 280 -21.09 9.27 -5.85
N SER A 281 -20.58 9.77 -6.99
CA SER A 281 -21.25 9.62 -8.30
C SER A 281 -21.25 8.20 -8.86
N LEU A 282 -22.27 7.91 -9.67
CA LEU A 282 -22.34 6.71 -10.50
C LEU A 282 -21.17 6.64 -11.50
N GLN A 283 -20.63 7.78 -11.98
CA GLN A 283 -19.48 7.82 -12.88
C GLN A 283 -18.24 7.21 -12.22
N CYS A 284 -17.97 7.60 -10.97
CA CYS A 284 -16.87 7.04 -10.19
C CYS A 284 -17.07 5.53 -9.92
N ARG A 285 -18.29 5.12 -9.52
CA ARG A 285 -18.62 3.70 -9.29
C ARG A 285 -18.43 2.84 -10.56
N LEU A 286 -18.81 3.33 -11.73
CA LEU A 286 -18.64 2.63 -13.01
C LEU A 286 -17.17 2.58 -13.48
N LEU A 287 -16.37 3.62 -13.21
CA LEU A 287 -14.93 3.59 -13.48
C LEU A 287 -14.20 2.59 -12.58
N GLY A 288 -14.56 2.52 -11.30
CA GLY A 288 -14.03 1.51 -10.37
C GLY A 288 -14.39 0.08 -10.77
N PHE A 289 -15.65 -0.15 -11.18
CA PHE A 289 -16.08 -1.41 -11.78
C PHE A 289 -15.25 -1.78 -13.02
N LEU A 290 -15.04 -0.83 -13.95
CA LEU A 290 -14.28 -1.04 -15.18
C LEU A 290 -12.81 -1.41 -14.89
N ALA A 291 -12.19 -0.70 -13.95
CA ALA A 291 -10.83 -0.98 -13.52
C ALA A 291 -10.71 -2.36 -12.87
N MET A 292 -11.63 -2.70 -11.95
CA MET A 292 -11.66 -3.99 -11.25
C MET A 292 -11.88 -5.18 -12.19
N LEU A 293 -12.83 -5.04 -13.12
CA LEU A 293 -13.09 -6.04 -14.15
C LEU A 293 -11.83 -6.27 -15.00
N SER A 294 -11.15 -5.20 -15.40
CA SER A 294 -9.91 -5.27 -16.18
C SER A 294 -8.77 -5.96 -15.42
N THR A 295 -8.49 -5.57 -14.17
CA THR A 295 -7.34 -6.16 -13.43
C THR A 295 -7.50 -7.64 -13.20
N GLU A 296 -8.65 -8.10 -12.70
CA GLU A 296 -8.80 -9.51 -12.34
C GLU A 296 -8.99 -10.40 -13.57
N VAL A 297 -9.68 -9.93 -14.62
CA VAL A 297 -9.75 -10.69 -15.89
C VAL A 297 -8.35 -10.83 -16.50
N SER A 298 -7.54 -9.77 -16.56
CA SER A 298 -6.17 -9.88 -17.09
C SER A 298 -5.28 -10.79 -16.23
N VAL A 299 -5.40 -10.78 -14.89
CA VAL A 299 -4.67 -11.70 -14.00
C VAL A 299 -5.10 -13.15 -14.21
N LEU A 300 -6.40 -13.42 -14.32
CA LEU A 300 -6.95 -14.78 -14.55
C LEU A 300 -6.65 -15.30 -15.98
N LEU A 301 -6.60 -14.42 -16.98
CA LEU A 301 -6.16 -14.77 -18.33
C LEU A 301 -4.65 -15.06 -18.37
N LEU A 302 -3.83 -14.32 -17.61
CA LEU A 302 -2.39 -14.56 -17.49
C LEU A 302 -2.10 -15.89 -16.78
N THR A 303 -2.82 -16.24 -15.69
CA THR A 303 -2.65 -17.56 -15.05
C THR A 303 -3.09 -18.70 -15.98
N TYR A 304 -4.21 -18.57 -16.70
CA TYR A 304 -4.61 -19.55 -17.71
C TYR A 304 -3.53 -19.73 -18.78
N LEU A 305 -2.98 -18.63 -19.33
CA LEU A 305 -1.92 -18.67 -20.33
C LEU A 305 -0.63 -19.32 -19.80
N THR A 306 -0.21 -19.04 -18.56
CA THR A 306 0.99 -19.68 -18.00
C THR A 306 0.76 -21.16 -17.69
N LEU A 307 -0.43 -21.57 -17.24
CA LEU A 307 -0.80 -22.98 -17.05
C LEU A 307 -0.87 -23.75 -18.38
N GLU A 308 -1.48 -23.16 -19.42
CA GLU A 308 -1.55 -23.73 -20.77
C GLU A 308 -0.15 -23.99 -21.34
N LYS A 309 0.79 -23.06 -21.12
CA LYS A 309 2.20 -23.22 -21.52
C LYS A 309 2.98 -24.19 -20.62
N PHE A 310 2.75 -24.18 -19.31
CA PHE A 310 3.36 -25.12 -18.38
C PHE A 310 3.05 -26.58 -18.76
N LEU A 311 1.78 -26.89 -18.99
CA LEU A 311 1.34 -28.23 -19.37
C LEU A 311 1.94 -28.67 -20.72
N ALA A 312 1.99 -27.77 -21.71
CA ALA A 312 2.58 -28.06 -23.02
C ALA A 312 4.11 -28.30 -22.97
N VAL A 313 4.83 -27.68 -22.05
CA VAL A 313 6.29 -27.84 -21.87
C VAL A 313 6.63 -29.08 -21.04
N VAL A 314 5.90 -29.33 -19.95
CA VAL A 314 6.19 -30.44 -19.02
C VAL A 314 5.64 -31.78 -19.54
N PHE A 315 4.52 -31.78 -20.27
CA PHE A 315 3.86 -32.99 -20.76
C PHE A 315 3.67 -33.01 -22.29
N PRO A 316 4.76 -32.88 -23.09
CA PRO A 316 4.67 -32.67 -24.54
C PRO A 316 3.94 -33.79 -25.29
N PHE A 317 4.07 -35.04 -24.84
CA PHE A 317 3.42 -36.23 -25.42
C PHE A 317 2.07 -36.58 -24.80
N SER A 318 1.57 -35.80 -23.84
CA SER A 318 0.27 -36.05 -23.22
C SER A 318 -0.86 -35.41 -24.01
N ASN A 319 -1.99 -36.11 -24.10
CA ASN A 319 -3.22 -35.61 -24.73
C ASN A 319 -3.99 -34.57 -23.88
N ILE A 320 -3.41 -34.08 -22.78
CA ILE A 320 -3.97 -33.03 -21.91
C ILE A 320 -3.76 -31.64 -22.56
N ARG A 321 -4.20 -31.48 -23.81
CA ARG A 321 -4.24 -30.21 -24.54
C ARG A 321 -5.71 -29.81 -24.71
N PRO A 322 -6.15 -28.65 -24.18
CA PRO A 322 -7.56 -28.28 -24.27
C PRO A 322 -7.99 -28.06 -25.73
N GLY A 323 -9.12 -28.65 -26.11
CA GLY A 323 -9.72 -28.43 -27.42
C GLY A 323 -10.28 -27.01 -27.55
N LYS A 324 -10.45 -26.53 -28.79
CA LYS A 324 -10.94 -25.15 -29.09
C LYS A 324 -12.17 -24.74 -28.27
N TRP A 325 -13.14 -25.64 -28.16
CA TRP A 325 -14.37 -25.43 -27.37
C TRP A 325 -14.12 -25.39 -25.86
N GLN A 326 -13.19 -26.22 -25.33
CA GLN A 326 -12.82 -26.19 -23.91
C GLN A 326 -12.10 -24.89 -23.56
N THR A 327 -11.13 -24.46 -24.39
CA THR A 327 -10.46 -23.16 -24.25
C THR A 327 -11.47 -22.01 -24.30
N LEU A 328 -12.41 -22.01 -25.25
CA LEU A 328 -13.45 -20.99 -25.35
C LEU A 328 -14.34 -20.94 -24.10
N SER A 329 -14.79 -22.10 -23.60
CA SER A 329 -15.59 -22.17 -22.37
C SER A 329 -14.82 -21.67 -21.15
N VAL A 330 -13.54 -22.03 -20.99
CA VAL A 330 -12.69 -21.52 -19.88
C VAL A 330 -12.53 -20.00 -19.97
N LEU A 331 -12.29 -19.45 -21.16
CA LEU A 331 -12.17 -18.01 -21.37
C LEU A 331 -13.49 -17.27 -21.05
N ILE A 332 -14.64 -17.83 -21.42
CA ILE A 332 -15.97 -17.29 -21.04
C ILE A 332 -16.17 -17.35 -19.52
N CYS A 333 -15.83 -18.47 -18.87
CA CYS A 333 -15.92 -18.59 -17.41
C CYS A 333 -15.03 -17.57 -16.68
N ILE A 334 -13.82 -17.27 -17.18
CA ILE A 334 -12.95 -16.23 -16.62
C ILE A 334 -13.63 -14.85 -16.68
N TRP A 335 -14.29 -14.50 -17.78
CA TRP A 335 -15.05 -13.25 -17.89
C TRP A 335 -16.26 -13.20 -16.95
N ILE A 336 -16.99 -14.31 -16.80
CA ILE A 336 -18.11 -14.41 -15.84
C ILE A 336 -17.61 -14.22 -14.41
N VAL A 337 -16.51 -14.88 -14.02
CA VAL A 337 -15.89 -14.74 -12.69
C VAL A 337 -15.41 -13.30 -12.46
N GLY A 338 -14.72 -12.70 -13.42
CA GLY A 338 -14.28 -11.29 -13.34
C GLY A 338 -15.45 -10.30 -13.21
N PHE A 339 -16.55 -10.53 -13.93
CA PHE A 339 -17.78 -9.73 -13.80
C PHE A 339 -18.43 -9.90 -12.42
N LEU A 340 -18.54 -11.14 -11.92
CA LEU A 340 -19.08 -11.42 -10.59
C LEU A 340 -18.25 -10.76 -9.48
N ILE A 341 -16.92 -10.75 -9.62
CA ILE A 341 -16.02 -10.00 -8.74
C ILE A 341 -16.35 -8.50 -8.84
N ALA A 342 -16.26 -7.89 -10.03
CA ALA A 342 -16.46 -6.45 -10.20
C ALA A 342 -17.87 -5.95 -9.77
N VAL A 343 -18.92 -6.76 -9.93
CA VAL A 343 -20.31 -6.36 -9.58
C VAL A 343 -20.65 -6.56 -8.09
N THR A 344 -19.97 -7.49 -7.38
CA THR A 344 -20.33 -7.84 -5.99
C THR A 344 -20.35 -6.62 -5.04
N PRO A 345 -19.37 -5.69 -5.05
CA PRO A 345 -19.38 -4.51 -4.19
C PRO A 345 -20.50 -3.50 -4.50
N LEU A 346 -21.14 -3.59 -5.67
CA LEU A 346 -22.23 -2.70 -6.07
C LEU A 346 -23.60 -3.16 -5.57
N TRP A 347 -23.75 -4.43 -5.17
CA TRP A 347 -25.07 -5.02 -4.89
C TRP A 347 -25.65 -4.63 -3.52
N LYS A 348 -24.80 -4.49 -2.48
CA LYS A 348 -25.23 -4.18 -1.11
C LYS A 348 -24.44 -3.02 -0.50
N GLU A 349 -24.95 -1.81 -0.70
CA GLU A 349 -24.36 -0.59 -0.17
C GLU A 349 -24.31 -0.59 1.38
N ASP A 350 -25.26 -1.24 2.07
CA ASP A 350 -25.23 -1.40 3.54
C ASP A 350 -24.09 -2.29 4.07
N TYR A 351 -23.48 -3.11 3.21
CA TYR A 351 -22.46 -4.11 3.61
C TYR A 351 -21.05 -3.79 3.08
N PHE A 352 -20.98 -3.19 1.90
CA PHE A 352 -19.72 -2.77 1.26
C PHE A 352 -19.47 -1.26 1.32
N GLY A 353 -20.49 -0.46 1.64
CA GLY A 353 -20.47 0.99 1.49
C GLY A 353 -20.28 1.42 0.03
N ASN A 354 -19.90 2.68 -0.17
CA ASN A 354 -19.37 3.14 -1.45
C ASN A 354 -17.92 2.62 -1.62
N PHE A 355 -17.79 1.35 -2.02
CA PHE A 355 -16.52 0.62 -2.11
C PHE A 355 -15.52 1.23 -3.09
N TYR A 356 -15.97 1.60 -4.29
CA TYR A 356 -15.12 2.21 -5.32
C TYR A 356 -14.83 3.69 -5.02
N GLY A 357 -15.81 4.44 -4.52
CA GLY A 357 -15.68 5.86 -4.16
C GLY A 357 -15.04 6.13 -2.79
N LYS A 358 -14.05 5.33 -2.36
CA LYS A 358 -13.28 5.58 -1.13
C LYS A 358 -12.15 6.60 -1.34
N ASN A 359 -11.58 6.71 -2.55
CA ASN A 359 -10.56 7.69 -2.97
C ASN A 359 -10.94 8.43 -4.27
N GLY A 360 -10.15 9.45 -4.64
CA GLY A 360 -10.42 10.30 -5.81
C GLY A 360 -10.24 9.64 -7.19
N VAL A 361 -9.51 8.52 -7.25
CA VAL A 361 -9.25 7.77 -8.50
C VAL A 361 -10.28 6.65 -8.73
N CYS A 362 -11.22 6.46 -7.80
CA CYS A 362 -12.27 5.45 -7.87
C CYS A 362 -11.77 3.98 -7.88
N PHE A 363 -10.51 3.75 -7.50
CA PHE A 363 -9.87 2.43 -7.51
C PHE A 363 -9.91 1.78 -6.12
N PRO A 364 -10.14 0.46 -5.99
CA PRO A 364 -10.11 -0.23 -4.70
C PRO A 364 -8.66 -0.43 -4.22
N LEU A 365 -8.06 0.65 -3.69
CA LEU A 365 -6.76 0.61 -3.02
C LEU A 365 -6.86 -0.10 -1.67
N TYR A 366 -5.78 -0.78 -1.29
CA TYR A 366 -5.90 -1.96 -0.43
C TYR A 366 -5.98 -1.67 1.07
N TYR A 367 -6.85 -2.40 1.75
CA TYR A 367 -6.92 -2.56 3.21
C TYR A 367 -7.23 -1.29 4.04
N ASP A 368 -6.28 -0.39 4.28
CA ASP A 368 -6.27 0.45 5.48
C ASP A 368 -7.34 1.56 5.54
N GLN A 369 -7.90 1.95 4.39
CA GLN A 369 -9.00 2.93 4.29
C GLN A 369 -10.41 2.33 4.42
N THR A 370 -10.54 1.01 4.56
CA THR A 370 -11.84 0.37 4.78
C THR A 370 -12.19 0.38 6.27
N GLU A 371 -13.42 0.76 6.62
CA GLU A 371 -13.96 0.63 7.98
C GLU A 371 -14.91 -0.58 8.06
N ASP A 372 -15.67 -0.78 6.98
CA ASP A 372 -16.78 -1.73 6.87
C ASP A 372 -16.26 -3.19 6.81
N ILE A 373 -16.71 -4.03 7.75
CA ILE A 373 -16.22 -5.41 7.93
C ILE A 373 -16.34 -6.25 6.64
N GLY A 374 -17.44 -6.09 5.90
CA GLY A 374 -17.67 -6.75 4.62
C GLY A 374 -16.63 -6.37 3.56
N SER A 375 -16.36 -5.06 3.42
CA SER A 375 -15.35 -4.55 2.48
C SER A 375 -13.93 -5.03 2.83
N LYS A 376 -13.59 -5.14 4.12
CA LYS A 376 -12.31 -5.71 4.59
C LYS A 376 -12.12 -7.15 4.15
N GLY A 377 -13.07 -8.02 4.51
CA GLY A 377 -12.99 -9.45 4.19
C GLY A 377 -12.97 -9.72 2.69
N TYR A 378 -13.76 -8.95 1.94
CA TYR A 378 -13.81 -9.03 0.48
C TYR A 378 -12.52 -8.55 -0.20
N SER A 379 -12.00 -7.38 0.20
CA SER A 379 -10.69 -6.90 -0.26
C SER A 379 -9.60 -7.93 0.04
N LEU A 380 -9.55 -8.46 1.27
CA LEU A 380 -8.58 -9.47 1.70
C LEU A 380 -8.63 -10.74 0.82
N GLY A 381 -9.84 -11.23 0.51
CA GLY A 381 -10.05 -12.37 -0.36
C GLY A 381 -9.49 -12.16 -1.76
N ILE A 382 -9.66 -10.96 -2.34
CA ILE A 382 -9.14 -10.61 -3.66
C ILE A 382 -7.61 -10.79 -3.72
N PHE A 383 -6.80 -10.07 -2.92
CA PHE A 383 -5.35 -10.16 -3.13
C PHE A 383 -4.71 -11.43 -2.61
N LEU A 384 -5.41 -12.27 -1.83
CA LEU A 384 -4.99 -13.66 -1.63
C LEU A 384 -5.12 -14.45 -2.96
N GLY A 385 -6.20 -14.25 -3.71
CA GLY A 385 -6.36 -14.72 -5.10
C GLY A 385 -5.34 -14.10 -6.07
N THR A 386 -5.09 -12.80 -6.00
CA THR A 386 -4.12 -12.12 -6.86
C THR A 386 -2.67 -12.55 -6.54
N ILE A 387 -2.29 -12.73 -5.27
CA ILE A 387 -0.96 -13.21 -4.86
C ILE A 387 -0.75 -14.67 -5.31
N THR A 388 -1.71 -15.56 -5.06
CA THR A 388 -1.61 -16.95 -5.53
C THR A 388 -1.52 -17.02 -7.06
N SER A 389 -2.23 -16.15 -7.77
CA SER A 389 -2.09 -15.97 -9.22
C SER A 389 -0.69 -15.51 -9.63
N TRP A 390 -0.10 -14.51 -8.96
CA TRP A 390 1.27 -14.07 -9.22
C TRP A 390 2.32 -15.16 -8.93
N VAL A 391 2.13 -15.98 -7.90
CA VAL A 391 3.00 -17.14 -7.63
C VAL A 391 2.93 -18.13 -8.79
N VAL A 392 1.73 -18.46 -9.30
CA VAL A 392 1.56 -19.30 -10.50
C VAL A 392 2.25 -18.70 -11.72
N ILE A 393 2.08 -17.39 -11.96
CA ILE A 393 2.66 -16.67 -13.11
C ILE A 393 4.20 -16.66 -13.09
N PHE A 394 4.83 -16.45 -11.92
CA PHE A 394 6.30 -16.36 -11.85
C PHE A 394 7.00 -17.70 -11.63
N PHE A 395 6.50 -18.58 -10.76
CA PHE A 395 7.25 -19.78 -10.36
C PHE A 395 7.13 -20.92 -11.38
N LEU A 396 5.98 -21.11 -12.04
CA LEU A 396 5.81 -22.21 -13.00
C LEU A 396 6.73 -22.10 -14.24
N PRO A 397 6.89 -20.93 -14.89
CA PRO A 397 7.82 -20.80 -16.02
C PRO A 397 9.28 -20.99 -15.60
N VAL A 398 9.68 -20.46 -14.45
CA VAL A 398 11.05 -20.60 -13.92
C VAL A 398 11.38 -22.06 -13.63
N ASN A 399 10.50 -22.78 -12.91
CA ASN A 399 10.68 -24.20 -12.63
C ASN A 399 10.76 -25.04 -13.92
N SER A 400 9.91 -24.73 -14.90
CA SER A 400 9.89 -25.42 -16.21
C SER A 400 11.17 -25.18 -17.01
N ALA A 401 11.71 -23.96 -17.00
CA ALA A 401 12.95 -23.62 -17.68
C ALA A 401 14.19 -24.22 -17.00
N LEU A 402 14.17 -24.36 -15.66
CA LEU A 402 15.25 -24.97 -14.89
C LEU A 402 15.34 -26.49 -15.08
N ASN A 403 14.23 -27.19 -15.29
CA ASN A 403 14.22 -28.65 -15.41
C ASN A 403 15.17 -29.20 -16.51
N PRO A 404 15.12 -28.77 -17.79
CA PRO A 404 16.07 -29.20 -18.81
C PRO A 404 17.53 -28.86 -18.48
N ILE A 405 17.78 -27.72 -17.84
CA ILE A 405 19.12 -27.30 -17.41
C ILE A 405 19.62 -28.25 -16.32
N LEU A 406 18.78 -28.58 -15.33
CA LEU A 406 19.11 -29.49 -14.24
C LEU A 406 19.42 -30.90 -14.77
N TYR A 407 18.61 -31.45 -15.67
CA TYR A 407 18.90 -32.74 -16.31
C TYR A 407 20.19 -32.69 -17.14
N THR A 408 20.43 -31.61 -17.89
CA THR A 408 21.66 -31.43 -18.67
C THR A 408 22.92 -31.35 -17.79
N LEU A 409 22.86 -30.64 -16.66
CA LEU A 409 23.97 -30.55 -15.70
C LEU A 409 24.16 -31.83 -14.85
N THR A 410 23.11 -32.63 -14.68
CA THR A 410 23.16 -33.85 -13.86
C THR A 410 23.54 -35.12 -14.65
N THR A 411 23.46 -35.12 -15.98
CA THR A 411 23.98 -36.24 -16.81
C THR A 411 25.48 -36.49 -16.58
N SER A 412 25.88 -37.76 -16.67
CA SER A 412 27.28 -38.20 -16.50
C SER A 412 28.23 -37.47 -17.46
N PHE A 413 27.88 -37.39 -18.74
CA PHE A 413 28.69 -36.73 -19.77
C PHE A 413 29.09 -35.29 -19.40
N PHE A 414 28.16 -34.48 -18.88
CA PHE A 414 28.47 -33.11 -18.46
C PHE A 414 29.29 -33.07 -17.16
N LYS A 415 28.95 -33.92 -16.18
CA LYS A 415 29.74 -34.10 -14.95
C LYS A 415 31.18 -34.51 -15.24
N ASP A 416 31.40 -35.39 -16.21
CA ASP A 416 32.72 -35.93 -16.52
C ASP A 416 33.55 -34.96 -17.37
N LYS A 417 32.94 -34.20 -18.29
CA LYS A 417 33.61 -33.02 -18.87
C LYS A 417 33.95 -31.96 -17.82
N LEU A 418 33.08 -31.71 -16.84
CA LEU A 418 33.34 -30.77 -15.77
C LEU A 418 34.50 -31.26 -14.86
N LYS A 419 34.55 -32.54 -14.51
CA LYS A 419 35.70 -33.17 -13.83
C LYS A 419 36.99 -33.02 -14.65
N GLN A 420 36.96 -33.25 -15.96
CA GLN A 420 38.13 -33.08 -16.83
C GLN A 420 38.60 -31.61 -16.86
N LEU A 421 37.69 -30.64 -16.95
CA LEU A 421 38.03 -29.21 -16.89
C LEU A 421 38.59 -28.80 -15.52
N LEU A 422 37.99 -29.29 -14.43
CA LEU A 422 38.50 -29.08 -13.07
C LEU A 422 39.90 -29.72 -12.88
N HIS A 423 40.13 -30.93 -13.40
CA HIS A 423 41.47 -31.54 -13.41
C HIS A 423 42.48 -30.74 -14.26
N LYS A 424 42.05 -30.20 -15.42
CA LYS A 424 42.89 -29.35 -16.27
C LYS A 424 43.25 -28.03 -15.58
N HIS A 425 42.34 -27.44 -14.81
CA HIS A 425 42.62 -26.26 -13.99
C HIS A 425 43.50 -26.59 -12.77
N ARG A 426 43.24 -27.69 -12.07
CA ARG A 426 44.03 -28.19 -10.93
C ARG A 426 45.43 -28.70 -11.32
N ARG A 427 45.69 -28.88 -12.63
CA ARG A 427 47.01 -29.18 -13.22
C ARG A 427 47.78 -27.92 -13.71
N LYS A 428 47.36 -26.69 -13.37
CA LYS A 428 48.26 -25.52 -13.44
C LYS A 428 49.05 -25.41 -12.11
N PRO A 429 50.35 -25.76 -12.06
CA PRO A 429 51.14 -25.55 -10.86
C PRO A 429 51.41 -24.06 -10.61
N ILE A 430 51.54 -23.71 -9.32
CA ILE A 430 51.90 -22.36 -8.87
C ILE A 430 53.33 -22.03 -9.32
N PHE A 431 53.54 -20.82 -9.82
CA PHE A 431 54.85 -20.30 -10.23
C PHE A 431 55.81 -20.27 -9.02
N LYS A 432 56.85 -21.11 -9.02
CA LYS A 432 57.96 -21.02 -8.05
C LYS A 432 59.15 -20.30 -8.68
N THR A 433 59.47 -19.13 -8.15
CA THR A 433 60.68 -18.37 -8.50
C THR A 433 61.95 -19.04 -7.96
N LYS A 434 62.96 -19.23 -8.82
CA LYS A 434 64.39 -19.08 -8.48
C LYS A 434 65.24 -18.94 -9.74
N LYS A 435 66.44 -18.36 -9.61
CA LYS A 435 67.30 -17.86 -10.70
C LYS A 435 68.64 -18.62 -10.71
N LYS A 436 69.08 -19.12 -11.87
CA LYS A 436 70.44 -19.67 -12.16
C LYS A 436 70.78 -20.97 -11.37
N SER A 437 71.75 -21.81 -11.78
CA SER A 437 72.74 -21.72 -12.89
C SER A 437 72.59 -22.83 -13.96
N VAL A 438 73.68 -23.45 -14.44
CA VAL A 438 73.83 -23.98 -15.82
C VAL A 438 74.60 -25.31 -15.89
N SER A 439 74.14 -26.21 -16.78
CA SER A 439 74.83 -27.35 -17.46
C SER A 439 75.13 -28.71 -16.76
N THR A 440 74.61 -29.76 -17.42
CA THR A 440 75.22 -31.07 -17.80
C THR A 440 75.77 -32.10 -16.77
N SER A 441 75.01 -33.20 -16.58
CA SER A 441 75.45 -34.63 -16.54
C SER A 441 74.20 -35.54 -16.33
N ILE A 442 74.04 -36.83 -16.70
CA ILE A 442 74.91 -38.01 -17.00
C ILE A 442 75.27 -38.81 -15.71
N VAL A 443 75.08 -40.14 -15.51
CA VAL A 443 74.47 -41.33 -16.20
C VAL A 443 74.47 -42.47 -15.12
N TRP A 444 73.64 -43.54 -15.01
CA TRP A 444 72.52 -44.16 -15.77
C TRP A 444 71.44 -44.71 -14.78
N GLY A 445 70.75 -45.85 -15.02
CA GLY A 445 69.91 -46.50 -13.99
C GLY A 445 68.90 -47.61 -14.39
N ASP A 446 69.25 -48.51 -15.31
CA ASP A 446 68.78 -49.90 -15.59
C ASP A 446 67.32 -50.40 -15.44
N ASP A 447 66.97 -51.30 -16.37
CA ASP A 447 65.86 -52.29 -16.44
C ASP A 447 64.37 -51.82 -16.35
N SER A 448 63.45 -52.18 -17.28
CA SER A 448 63.19 -53.42 -18.05
C SER A 448 62.58 -54.55 -17.17
N SER A 449 61.63 -55.37 -17.61
CA SER A 449 61.24 -55.77 -18.96
C SER A 449 59.76 -56.26 -19.04
N ALA A 450 59.40 -56.92 -20.16
CA ALA A 450 58.21 -57.78 -20.41
C ALA A 450 57.07 -57.22 -21.29
N LEU A 451 57.40 -56.80 -22.51
CA LEU A 451 56.45 -56.84 -23.62
C LEU A 451 56.18 -58.30 -24.02
N LYS A 452 54.93 -58.69 -24.30
CA LYS A 452 54.64 -59.96 -25.00
C LYS A 452 53.68 -59.72 -26.16
N LEU A 453 54.17 -60.00 -27.37
CA LEU A 453 53.45 -59.86 -28.64
C LEU A 453 52.54 -61.08 -28.85
N GLY A 454 51.35 -60.89 -29.41
CA GLY A 454 50.35 -61.97 -29.56
C GLY A 454 49.42 -61.80 -30.75
N ALA A 455 49.85 -62.34 -31.89
CA ALA A 455 49.10 -62.83 -33.06
C ALA A 455 47.69 -62.27 -33.43
N LEU A 456 47.55 -61.93 -34.72
CA LEU A 456 46.44 -62.28 -35.66
C LEU A 456 44.97 -62.13 -35.16
N ASN A 457 44.05 -61.51 -35.91
CA ASN A 457 43.89 -61.74 -37.34
C ASN A 457 43.05 -60.68 -38.11
N LYS A 458 43.11 -60.84 -39.43
CA LYS A 458 42.52 -60.16 -40.60
C LYS A 458 41.09 -59.59 -40.50
N ILE A 459 40.90 -58.49 -41.25
CA ILE A 459 39.65 -57.78 -41.56
C ILE A 459 38.75 -58.59 -42.52
N ASN A 460 37.42 -58.57 -42.33
CA ASN A 460 36.39 -58.25 -43.35
C ASN A 460 34.97 -58.68 -42.93
N LEU A 461 34.01 -57.76 -43.03
CA LEU A 461 32.70 -58.03 -43.63
C LEU A 461 32.06 -56.70 -44.08
N GLU A 462 31.93 -56.52 -45.40
CA GLU A 462 30.84 -55.73 -45.99
C GLU A 462 29.55 -56.57 -45.81
N ASP A 463 28.34 -56.04 -45.73
CA ASP A 463 27.65 -55.47 -46.89
C ASP A 463 26.37 -54.69 -46.50
N ASN A 464 25.56 -54.34 -47.50
CA ASN A 464 24.56 -53.29 -47.47
C ASN A 464 23.12 -53.73 -47.12
N ILE A 465 22.43 -52.83 -46.44
CA ILE A 465 21.05 -52.34 -46.69
C ILE A 465 20.18 -53.18 -47.64
N VAL A 466 19.01 -53.64 -47.15
CA VAL A 466 17.70 -53.44 -47.82
C VAL A 466 16.54 -53.64 -46.82
N LYS A 467 15.36 -53.07 -47.14
CA LYS A 467 14.12 -53.09 -46.32
C LYS A 467 13.01 -53.95 -46.98
N PRO A 468 11.88 -54.23 -46.31
CA PRO A 468 11.15 -55.49 -46.54
C PRO A 468 10.05 -55.49 -47.61
N VAL A 469 9.82 -56.69 -48.15
CA VAL A 469 8.54 -57.27 -48.60
C VAL A 469 8.66 -58.78 -48.29
N SER A 470 7.65 -59.52 -47.82
CA SER A 470 6.24 -59.21 -47.50
C SER A 470 5.91 -59.54 -46.05
#